data_AF-A0AAP3E4F6-F1
#
_entry.id   AF-A0AAP3E4F6-F1
#
_cell.length_a   1.000
_cell.length_b   1.000
_cell.length_c   1.000
_cell.angle_alpha   90.00
_cell.angle_beta   90.00
_cell.angle_gamma   90.00
#
_symmetry.space_group_name_H-M   'P 1'
#
loop_
_entity.id
_entity.type
_entity.pdbx_description
1 polymer ?
#
loop_
_entity_poly.entity_id
_entity_poly.type
_entity_poly.pdbx_seq_one_letter_code
_entity_poly.pdbx_strand_id
1 'polypeptide(L)'
;ITSLAQRSRYENCSAPPPLFEEVNIVEKGGNYGWNVREGIECFSPETPTDPPAECPDYTPDEVRGGEPLVDPVIHYPQRVDDEVIGIAVIGGYVYEGESIPDLEGRYVFGDWSDSFAEPTGSLFASPIEEYEPVAGRSEDELWEIEQLTVDGGVDGELGRFVLSFGQDHDGELYVLTNARFTDGETGEVFRIVPAEEGESLETPDDSIADDDTDDEDEDDDTDGDDADDEDGEDDDADGTDD
;
A
#
# COMPACT_ATOMS: atom_id res chain seq x y z
N ILE A 1 11.76 9.14 -11.77
CA ILE A 1 11.79 8.48 -10.44
C ILE A 1 10.64 7.49 -10.45
N THR A 2 10.87 6.25 -10.04
CA THR A 2 9.86 5.20 -9.99
C THR A 2 9.98 4.52 -8.65
N SER A 3 8.88 4.50 -7.91
CA SER A 3 8.79 3.71 -6.69
C SER A 3 8.55 2.26 -7.02
N LEU A 4 9.25 1.36 -6.32
CA LEU A 4 9.06 -0.07 -6.44
C LEU A 4 8.72 -0.59 -5.04
N ALA A 5 7.44 -0.86 -4.79
CA ALA A 5 7.06 -1.67 -3.64
C ALA A 5 7.44 -3.13 -3.94
N GLN A 6 8.53 -3.60 -3.35
CA GLN A 6 8.94 -5.00 -3.44
C GLN A 6 8.24 -5.76 -2.30
N ARG A 7 7.34 -6.70 -2.62
CA ARG A 7 6.50 -7.36 -1.60
C ARG A 7 6.88 -8.82 -1.39
N SER A 8 7.34 -9.12 -0.19
CA SER A 8 7.42 -10.47 0.36
C SER A 8 6.19 -10.76 1.23
N ARG A 9 5.42 -11.83 0.92
CA ARG A 9 4.34 -12.26 1.82
C ARG A 9 4.91 -13.11 2.95
N TYR A 10 4.73 -12.66 4.19
CA TYR A 10 5.03 -13.43 5.39
C TYR A 10 3.74 -14.01 5.95
N GLU A 11 3.58 -15.32 5.87
CA GLU A 11 2.53 -16.02 6.60
C GLU A 11 3.14 -16.46 7.95
N ASN A 12 2.61 -15.91 9.05
CA ASN A 12 2.76 -16.45 10.41
C ASN A 12 4.13 -16.22 11.12
N CYS A 13 4.45 -14.97 11.51
CA CYS A 13 5.53 -14.70 12.47
C CYS A 13 5.21 -13.57 13.46
N SER A 14 5.69 -13.69 14.70
CA SER A 14 5.40 -12.76 15.81
C SER A 14 6.20 -11.45 15.75
N ALA A 15 7.22 -11.35 14.87
CA ALA A 15 7.94 -10.15 14.48
C ALA A 15 8.99 -10.54 13.43
N PRO A 16 8.70 -10.49 12.11
CA PRO A 16 9.74 -10.61 11.09
C PRO A 16 10.72 -9.41 11.19
N PRO A 17 11.97 -9.54 10.71
CA PRO A 17 12.87 -8.39 10.53
C PRO A 17 12.18 -7.31 9.66
N PRO A 18 12.58 -6.04 9.78
CA PRO A 18 11.97 -4.98 9.01
C PRO A 18 12.15 -5.27 7.52
N LEU A 19 11.06 -5.17 6.79
CA LEU A 19 11.08 -5.03 5.33
C LEU A 19 11.37 -3.58 5.00
N PHE A 20 11.86 -3.34 3.80
CA PHE A 20 12.25 -2.01 3.36
C PHE A 20 11.44 -1.59 2.15
N GLU A 21 10.96 -0.35 2.21
CA GLU A 21 10.40 0.33 1.06
C GLU A 21 11.50 1.10 0.33
N GLU A 22 11.39 1.17 -0.99
CA GLU A 22 12.42 1.80 -1.82
C GLU A 22 11.86 2.66 -2.97
N VAL A 23 12.62 3.70 -3.31
CA VAL A 23 12.40 4.49 -4.52
C VAL A 23 13.65 4.47 -5.37
N ASN A 24 13.48 4.17 -6.66
CA ASN A 24 14.57 4.02 -7.61
C ASN A 24 14.51 5.10 -8.70
N ILE A 25 15.68 5.52 -9.18
CA ILE A 25 15.77 6.20 -10.48
C ILE A 25 15.95 5.12 -11.55
N VAL A 26 14.84 4.75 -12.19
CA VAL A 26 14.84 3.63 -13.13
C VAL A 26 15.47 4.00 -14.47
N GLU A 27 16.61 3.39 -14.76
CA GLU A 27 17.26 3.40 -16.06
C GLU A 27 16.96 2.15 -16.87
N LYS A 28 16.93 2.32 -18.20
CA LYS A 28 16.63 1.24 -19.13
C LYS A 28 17.64 0.10 -18.99
N GLY A 29 17.15 -1.05 -18.54
CA GLY A 29 17.94 -2.28 -18.44
C GLY A 29 18.67 -2.45 -17.12
N GLY A 30 18.51 -1.52 -16.16
CA GLY A 30 19.06 -1.64 -14.80
C GLY A 30 18.46 -2.82 -14.03
N ASN A 31 19.21 -3.28 -13.03
CA ASN A 31 18.86 -4.40 -12.16
C ASN A 31 18.89 -3.93 -10.70
N TYR A 32 17.72 -3.81 -10.07
CA TYR A 32 17.54 -3.22 -8.72
C TYR A 32 17.56 -4.29 -7.61
N GLY A 33 18.32 -5.35 -7.82
CA GLY A 33 18.71 -6.31 -6.78
C GLY A 33 17.69 -7.35 -6.32
N TRP A 34 16.40 -7.21 -6.64
CA TRP A 34 15.43 -8.25 -6.32
C TRP A 34 15.80 -9.58 -7.00
N ASN A 35 15.81 -10.72 -6.31
CA ASN A 35 15.32 -11.01 -4.96
C ASN A 35 16.43 -11.31 -3.93
N VAL A 36 17.62 -10.74 -4.11
CA VAL A 36 18.73 -10.88 -3.16
C VAL A 36 18.96 -9.62 -2.32
N ARG A 37 18.23 -8.55 -2.64
CA ARG A 37 18.15 -7.29 -1.89
C ARG A 37 16.71 -6.81 -1.76
N GLU A 38 16.46 -6.03 -0.73
CA GLU A 38 15.27 -5.21 -0.49
C GLU A 38 15.79 -3.86 0.03
N GLY A 39 15.69 -2.79 -0.76
CA GLY A 39 16.47 -1.58 -0.53
C GLY A 39 17.97 -1.82 -0.72
N ILE A 40 18.79 -1.32 0.21
CA ILE A 40 20.23 -1.66 0.29
C ILE A 40 20.49 -2.87 1.20
N GLU A 41 19.44 -3.43 1.81
CA GLU A 41 19.54 -4.54 2.75
C GLU A 41 19.51 -5.89 2.03
N CYS A 42 20.16 -6.88 2.63
CA CYS A 42 20.18 -8.22 2.07
C CYS A 42 18.84 -8.93 2.29
N PHE A 43 18.39 -9.63 1.26
CA PHE A 43 17.13 -10.35 1.27
C PHE A 43 17.30 -11.80 0.79
N SER A 44 16.42 -12.69 1.25
CA SER A 44 16.34 -14.07 0.80
C SER A 44 14.90 -14.56 0.91
N PRO A 45 14.22 -14.96 -0.19
CA PRO A 45 12.89 -15.53 -0.09
C PRO A 45 12.88 -16.91 0.59
N GLU A 46 14.02 -17.59 0.65
CA GLU A 46 14.15 -18.90 1.31
C GLU A 46 14.25 -18.75 2.84
N THR A 47 14.87 -17.67 3.30
CA THR A 47 15.06 -17.33 4.72
C THR A 47 14.68 -15.88 4.99
N PRO A 48 13.42 -15.50 4.76
CA PRO A 48 13.03 -14.09 4.71
C PRO A 48 12.99 -13.43 6.10
N THR A 49 13.10 -14.22 7.18
CA THR A 49 13.26 -13.73 8.56
C THR A 49 14.69 -13.84 9.11
N ASP A 50 15.61 -14.36 8.30
CA ASP A 50 17.03 -14.56 8.65
C ASP A 50 17.84 -14.38 7.35
N PRO A 51 17.87 -13.14 6.81
CA PRO A 51 18.59 -12.86 5.58
C PRO A 51 20.10 -13.07 5.75
N PRO A 52 20.84 -13.33 4.67
CA PRO A 52 22.29 -13.45 4.75
C PRO A 52 22.93 -12.13 5.19
N ALA A 53 24.05 -12.20 5.90
CA ALA A 53 24.80 -11.02 6.35
C ALA A 53 25.44 -10.21 5.20
N GLU A 54 25.60 -10.83 4.03
CA GLU A 54 26.15 -10.21 2.83
C GLU A 54 25.35 -10.67 1.61
N CYS A 55 25.12 -9.74 0.68
CA CYS A 55 24.41 -9.94 -0.57
C CYS A 55 25.24 -9.31 -1.70
N PRO A 56 25.17 -9.85 -2.92
CA PRO A 56 26.07 -9.47 -3.99
C PRO A 56 25.80 -8.04 -4.49
N ASP A 57 26.85 -7.34 -4.96
CA ASP A 57 26.73 -6.07 -5.70
C ASP A 57 26.58 -6.27 -7.22
N TYR A 58 26.79 -7.50 -7.70
CA TYR A 58 26.79 -7.86 -9.11
C TYR A 58 26.09 -9.19 -9.31
N THR A 59 25.47 -9.39 -10.47
CA THR A 59 25.01 -10.73 -10.85
C THR A 59 26.20 -11.68 -11.05
N PRO A 60 25.99 -13.01 -11.02
CA PRO A 60 27.02 -13.95 -11.45
C PRO A 60 27.49 -13.66 -12.88
N ASP A 61 28.76 -13.94 -13.21
CA ASP A 61 29.34 -13.69 -14.55
C ASP A 61 28.50 -14.28 -15.70
N GLU A 62 27.86 -15.43 -15.47
CA GLU A 62 27.01 -16.11 -16.44
C GLU A 62 25.63 -15.46 -16.67
N VAL A 63 25.20 -14.60 -15.75
CA VAL A 63 23.95 -13.83 -15.82
C VAL A 63 24.28 -12.45 -16.34
N ARG A 64 23.97 -12.19 -17.61
CA ARG A 64 24.16 -10.89 -18.27
C ARG A 64 25.59 -10.32 -18.20
N GLY A 65 26.59 -11.18 -17.98
CA GLY A 65 28.00 -10.79 -17.96
C GLY A 65 28.47 -10.20 -16.62
N GLY A 66 27.77 -10.49 -15.51
CA GLY A 66 28.11 -9.93 -14.20
C GLY A 66 27.77 -8.46 -14.07
N GLU A 67 26.56 -8.07 -14.46
CA GLU A 67 26.13 -6.68 -14.42
C GLU A 67 26.01 -6.18 -12.97
N PRO A 68 26.30 -4.89 -12.71
CA PRO A 68 26.09 -4.32 -11.39
C PRO A 68 24.60 -4.30 -11.04
N LEU A 69 24.31 -4.53 -9.76
CA LEU A 69 23.05 -4.13 -9.17
C LEU A 69 23.04 -2.60 -8.98
N VAL A 70 21.85 -2.06 -8.76
CA VAL A 70 21.63 -0.62 -8.62
C VAL A 70 20.85 -0.39 -7.34
N ASP A 71 21.43 0.40 -6.44
CA ASP A 71 20.80 0.76 -5.17
C ASP A 71 19.77 1.88 -5.37
N PRO A 72 18.75 1.96 -4.49
CA PRO A 72 17.74 3.00 -4.55
C PRO A 72 18.31 4.39 -4.20
N VAL A 73 17.51 5.42 -4.45
CA VAL A 73 17.76 6.78 -3.94
C VAL A 73 17.16 7.00 -2.57
N ILE A 74 16.07 6.30 -2.26
CA ILE A 74 15.36 6.39 -0.98
C ILE A 74 15.14 4.97 -0.50
N HIS A 75 15.44 4.72 0.77
CA HIS A 75 15.09 3.49 1.47
C HIS A 75 14.58 3.83 2.86
N TYR A 76 13.61 3.08 3.38
CA TYR A 76 13.21 3.18 4.78
C TYR A 76 12.58 1.88 5.26
N PRO A 77 12.72 1.54 6.55
CA PRO A 77 12.10 0.34 7.08
C PRO A 77 10.58 0.53 7.21
N GLN A 78 9.81 -0.51 6.92
CA GLN A 78 8.38 -0.56 7.21
C GLN A 78 8.10 -0.42 8.72
N ARG A 79 9.06 -0.79 9.58
CA ARG A 79 8.93 -0.70 11.04
C ARG A 79 10.21 -0.28 11.73
N VAL A 80 10.05 0.53 12.79
CA VAL A 80 11.09 0.82 13.77
C VAL A 80 10.57 0.39 15.13
N ASP A 81 11.24 -0.58 15.76
CA ASP A 81 10.74 -1.26 16.96
C ASP A 81 9.30 -1.82 16.75
N ASP A 82 8.32 -1.33 17.52
CA ASP A 82 6.91 -1.74 17.43
C ASP A 82 6.06 -0.80 16.54
N GLU A 83 6.65 0.29 16.04
CA GLU A 83 5.97 1.32 15.24
C GLU A 83 6.05 0.99 13.75
N VAL A 84 4.91 1.05 13.04
CA VAL A 84 4.86 0.93 11.58
C VAL A 84 5.05 2.31 10.97
N ILE A 85 6.00 2.44 10.06
CA ILE A 85 6.28 3.69 9.33
C ILE A 85 5.46 3.75 8.04
N GLY A 86 5.29 2.59 7.39
CA GLY A 86 4.59 2.44 6.13
C GLY A 86 4.56 0.98 5.70
N ILE A 87 3.72 0.67 4.71
CA ILE A 87 3.53 -0.69 4.20
C ILE A 87 3.90 -0.80 2.72
N ALA A 88 3.68 0.26 1.95
CA ALA A 88 3.93 0.25 0.51
C ALA A 88 4.07 1.65 -0.04
N VAL A 89 5.25 2.00 -0.56
CA VAL A 89 5.40 3.23 -1.34
C VAL A 89 4.55 3.14 -2.60
N ILE A 90 3.70 4.15 -2.80
CA ILE A 90 2.85 4.27 -3.98
C ILE A 90 3.59 4.95 -5.14
N GLY A 91 4.38 5.98 -4.83
CA GLY A 91 4.96 6.86 -5.84
C GLY A 91 4.73 8.33 -5.53
N GLY A 92 5.16 9.18 -6.45
CA GLY A 92 5.15 10.62 -6.25
C GLY A 92 5.62 11.38 -7.49
N TYR A 93 5.79 12.68 -7.33
CA TYR A 93 6.25 13.61 -8.36
C TYR A 93 7.26 14.58 -7.78
N VAL A 94 8.09 15.17 -8.64
CA VAL A 94 8.86 16.35 -8.26
C VAL A 94 7.89 17.52 -8.22
N TYR A 95 7.83 18.23 -7.10
CA TYR A 95 6.97 19.41 -6.99
C TYR A 95 7.58 20.56 -7.81
N GLU A 96 6.85 20.99 -8.85
CA GLU A 96 7.24 22.07 -9.76
C GLU A 96 6.34 23.31 -9.62
N GLY A 97 5.40 23.28 -8.67
CA GLY A 97 4.48 24.37 -8.39
C GLY A 97 5.14 25.53 -7.66
N GLU A 98 4.46 26.68 -7.67
CA GLU A 98 4.93 27.90 -7.01
C GLU A 98 4.16 28.18 -5.70
N SER A 99 3.07 27.45 -5.43
CA SER A 99 2.20 27.73 -4.27
C SER A 99 2.86 27.35 -2.94
N ILE A 100 3.72 26.33 -2.92
CA ILE A 100 4.42 25.84 -1.72
C ILE A 100 5.94 25.92 -1.93
N PRO A 101 6.58 27.07 -1.69
CA PRO A 101 8.01 27.27 -1.99
C PRO A 101 8.95 26.28 -1.32
N ASP A 102 8.62 25.79 -0.12
CA ASP A 102 9.47 24.85 0.62
C ASP A 102 9.53 23.45 -0.02
N LEU A 103 8.59 23.14 -0.93
CA LEU A 103 8.57 21.89 -1.69
C LEU A 103 9.21 22.02 -3.08
N GLU A 104 9.55 23.23 -3.55
CA GLU A 104 10.07 23.45 -4.89
C GLU A 104 11.29 22.56 -5.18
N GLY A 105 11.18 21.72 -6.23
CA GLY A 105 12.24 20.81 -6.66
C GLY A 105 12.44 19.56 -5.78
N ARG A 106 11.63 19.36 -4.73
CA ARG A 106 11.64 18.15 -3.91
C ARG A 106 10.79 17.06 -4.54
N TYR A 107 11.20 15.80 -4.37
CA TYR A 107 10.36 14.65 -4.69
C TYR A 107 9.36 14.42 -3.58
N VAL A 108 8.08 14.67 -3.86
CA VAL A 108 6.97 14.45 -2.93
C VAL A 108 6.28 13.16 -3.30
N PHE A 109 6.21 12.23 -2.35
CA PHE A 109 5.68 10.88 -2.55
C PHE A 109 4.85 10.45 -1.35
N GLY A 110 4.19 9.29 -1.47
CA GLY A 110 3.38 8.76 -0.38
C GLY A 110 3.53 7.26 -0.20
N ASP A 111 3.29 6.84 1.04
CA ASP A 111 3.06 5.45 1.41
C ASP A 111 1.57 5.22 1.56
N TRP A 112 1.12 4.05 1.10
CA TRP A 112 -0.26 3.64 1.09
C TRP A 112 -0.94 3.78 2.46
N SER A 113 -0.31 3.24 3.50
CA SER A 113 -0.80 3.25 4.90
C SER A 113 0.23 2.62 5.83
N ASP A 114 0.18 2.92 7.12
CA ASP A 114 0.88 2.15 8.16
C ASP A 114 0.02 0.97 8.71
N SER A 115 -1.24 0.88 8.28
CA SER A 115 -2.21 -0.12 8.74
C SER A 115 -2.99 -0.71 7.58
N PHE A 116 -3.28 -2.02 7.66
CA PHE A 116 -4.22 -2.66 6.72
C PHE A 116 -5.69 -2.39 7.04
N ALA A 117 -5.98 -1.95 8.26
CA ALA A 117 -7.33 -1.70 8.74
C ALA A 117 -7.70 -0.23 8.70
N GLU A 118 -6.74 0.65 8.93
CA GLU A 118 -6.96 2.08 9.12
C GLU A 118 -6.36 2.87 7.95
N PRO A 119 -7.03 3.95 7.51
CA PRO A 119 -6.59 4.79 6.41
C PRO A 119 -5.53 5.80 6.89
N THR A 120 -4.35 5.31 7.27
CA THR A 120 -3.24 6.09 7.84
C THR A 120 -2.11 6.30 6.82
N GLY A 121 -2.49 6.70 5.60
CA GLY A 121 -1.55 7.02 4.53
C GLY A 121 -0.67 8.22 4.88
N SER A 122 0.60 8.13 4.49
CA SER A 122 1.61 9.15 4.80
C SER A 122 2.14 9.82 3.55
N LEU A 123 2.46 11.11 3.67
CA LEU A 123 3.13 11.90 2.62
C LEU A 123 4.54 12.22 3.08
N PHE A 124 5.49 12.18 2.15
CA PHE A 124 6.90 12.44 2.39
C PHE A 124 7.44 13.40 1.33
N ALA A 125 8.49 14.13 1.68
CA ALA A 125 9.29 14.91 0.76
C ALA A 125 10.77 14.56 0.92
N SER A 126 11.49 14.55 -0.20
CA SER A 126 12.92 14.26 -0.22
C SER A 126 13.63 15.21 -1.20
N PRO A 127 14.82 15.73 -0.86
CA PRO A 127 15.61 16.51 -1.81
C PRO A 127 16.04 15.63 -2.98
N ILE A 128 16.19 16.23 -4.15
CA ILE A 128 16.79 15.56 -5.30
C ILE A 128 18.28 15.86 -5.29
N GLU A 129 19.07 14.83 -5.03
CA GLU A 129 20.53 14.94 -5.02
C GLU A 129 21.16 14.20 -6.22
N GLU A 130 22.47 14.40 -6.42
CA GLU A 130 23.20 13.70 -7.48
C GLU A 130 23.14 12.18 -7.26
N TYR A 131 22.98 11.44 -8.36
CA TYR A 131 22.77 10.00 -8.35
C TYR A 131 23.60 9.32 -9.43
N GLU A 132 24.28 8.23 -9.06
CA GLU A 132 24.94 7.32 -9.99
C GLU A 132 24.42 5.88 -9.80
N PRO A 133 24.03 5.15 -10.86
CA PRO A 133 23.43 3.81 -10.74
C PRO A 133 24.49 2.75 -10.38
N VAL A 134 24.80 2.66 -9.09
CA VAL A 134 25.79 1.73 -8.52
C VAL A 134 25.19 0.98 -7.33
N ALA A 135 25.82 -0.13 -6.99
CA ALA A 135 25.57 -0.89 -5.77
C ALA A 135 26.60 -0.54 -4.69
N GLY A 136 26.26 -0.84 -3.43
CA GLY A 136 27.14 -0.73 -2.27
C GLY A 136 27.10 0.62 -1.58
N ARG A 137 26.01 1.38 -1.72
CA ARG A 137 25.78 2.62 -0.97
C ARG A 137 25.57 2.33 0.51
N SER A 138 26.02 3.27 1.34
CA SER A 138 25.65 3.36 2.74
C SER A 138 24.36 4.19 2.91
N GLU A 139 23.69 4.03 4.05
CA GLU A 139 22.46 4.79 4.35
C GLU A 139 22.67 6.32 4.29
N ASP A 140 23.85 6.80 4.71
CA ASP A 140 24.20 8.23 4.68
C ASP A 140 24.37 8.80 3.26
N GLU A 141 24.38 7.95 2.23
CA GLU A 141 24.47 8.34 0.81
C GLU A 141 23.10 8.34 0.11
N LEU A 142 22.03 7.93 0.80
CA LEU A 142 20.67 7.98 0.30
C LEU A 142 20.05 9.36 0.56
N TRP A 143 19.04 9.72 -0.24
CA TRP A 143 18.33 10.97 -0.06
C TRP A 143 17.55 10.97 1.27
N GLU A 144 17.66 12.05 2.02
CA GLU A 144 16.92 12.22 3.28
C GLU A 144 15.41 12.22 3.04
N ILE A 145 14.65 11.63 3.97
CA ILE A 145 13.19 11.61 3.92
C ILE A 145 12.63 12.48 5.05
N GLU A 146 11.75 13.40 4.70
CA GLU A 146 10.98 14.19 5.65
C GLU A 146 9.49 13.78 5.53
N GLN A 147 8.87 13.33 6.62
CA GLN A 147 7.42 13.13 6.65
C GLN A 147 6.71 14.48 6.73
N LEU A 148 5.71 14.68 5.87
CA LEU A 148 4.92 15.90 5.80
C LEU A 148 3.74 15.82 6.78
N THR A 149 3.50 16.91 7.50
CA THR A 149 2.32 17.08 8.35
C THR A 149 1.18 17.71 7.57
N VAL A 150 -0.01 17.12 7.67
CA VAL A 150 -1.24 17.61 7.03
C VAL A 150 -2.04 18.45 8.03
N ASP A 151 -1.95 19.77 7.92
CA ASP A 151 -2.58 20.74 8.85
C ASP A 151 -4.10 20.57 8.97
N GLY A 152 -4.78 20.26 7.86
CA GLY A 152 -6.23 19.98 7.86
C GLY A 152 -6.61 18.64 8.50
N GLY A 153 -5.64 17.79 8.79
CA GLY A 153 -5.81 16.43 9.31
C GLY A 153 -5.92 16.34 10.82
N VAL A 154 -6.47 15.23 11.32
CA VAL A 154 -6.43 14.92 12.76
C VAL A 154 -5.00 14.53 13.12
N ASP A 155 -4.45 15.14 14.18
CA ASP A 155 -3.08 14.93 14.65
C ASP A 155 -1.98 15.11 13.59
N GLY A 156 -2.30 15.83 12.50
CA GLY A 156 -1.38 16.08 11.40
C GLY A 156 -1.35 14.97 10.33
N GLU A 157 -2.26 14.01 10.39
CA GLU A 157 -2.33 12.86 9.49
C GLU A 157 -3.31 13.07 8.34
N LEU A 158 -3.09 12.43 7.20
CA LEU A 158 -4.00 12.51 6.05
C LEU A 158 -5.36 11.85 6.33
N GLY A 159 -5.39 10.82 7.18
CA GLY A 159 -6.61 10.06 7.50
C GLY A 159 -7.26 9.41 6.26
N ARG A 160 -6.45 9.11 5.22
CA ARG A 160 -6.85 8.40 4.01
C ARG A 160 -5.77 7.38 3.60
N PHE A 161 -6.16 6.33 2.90
CA PHE A 161 -5.24 5.51 2.12
C PHE A 161 -4.74 6.31 0.91
N VAL A 162 -3.43 6.34 0.67
CA VAL A 162 -2.86 6.96 -0.54
C VAL A 162 -2.89 5.95 -1.69
N LEU A 163 -3.44 6.32 -2.85
CA LEU A 163 -3.56 5.41 -4.00
C LEU A 163 -2.72 5.81 -5.20
N SER A 164 -2.62 7.12 -5.47
CA SER A 164 -1.76 7.66 -6.52
C SER A 164 -1.60 9.16 -6.37
N PHE A 165 -0.68 9.73 -7.14
CA PHE A 165 -0.51 11.17 -7.26
C PHE A 165 -0.87 11.63 -8.67
N GLY A 166 -1.29 12.89 -8.77
CA GLY A 166 -1.41 13.64 -10.01
C GLY A 166 -0.65 14.97 -9.91
N GLN A 167 -0.28 15.51 -11.06
CA GLN A 167 0.32 16.82 -11.19
C GLN A 167 -0.41 17.57 -12.31
N ASP A 168 -0.80 18.82 -12.06
CA ASP A 168 -1.40 19.65 -13.10
C ASP A 168 -0.35 20.35 -13.97
N HIS A 169 -0.81 21.18 -14.91
CA HIS A 169 0.08 21.91 -15.82
C HIS A 169 0.94 22.97 -15.11
N ASP A 170 0.49 23.46 -13.95
CA ASP A 170 1.18 24.50 -13.18
C ASP A 170 2.12 23.89 -12.14
N GLY A 171 2.31 22.55 -12.16
CA GLY A 171 3.23 21.82 -11.28
C GLY A 171 2.66 21.49 -9.90
N GLU A 172 1.40 21.83 -9.66
CA GLU A 172 0.71 21.63 -8.38
C GLU A 172 0.28 20.16 -8.24
N LEU A 173 0.40 19.63 -7.02
CA LEU A 173 0.21 18.21 -6.76
C LEU A 173 -1.16 17.89 -6.20
N TYR A 174 -1.62 16.71 -6.58
CA TYR A 174 -2.88 16.12 -6.16
C TYR A 174 -2.63 14.70 -5.66
N VAL A 175 -3.40 14.27 -4.67
CA VAL A 175 -3.36 12.91 -4.15
C VAL A 175 -4.73 12.29 -4.36
N LEU A 176 -4.77 11.16 -5.07
CA LEU A 176 -5.93 10.29 -5.10
C LEU A 176 -5.86 9.38 -3.89
N THR A 177 -6.94 9.39 -3.13
CA THR A 177 -7.03 8.68 -1.87
C THR A 177 -8.30 7.86 -1.77
N ASN A 178 -8.36 7.00 -0.77
CA ASN A 178 -9.60 6.36 -0.37
C ASN A 178 -9.74 6.35 1.14
N ALA A 179 -10.94 6.56 1.64
CA ALA A 179 -11.22 6.39 3.06
C ALA A 179 -11.26 4.91 3.50
N ARG A 180 -11.48 3.99 2.56
CA ARG A 180 -11.66 2.56 2.81
C ARG A 180 -10.77 1.72 1.90
N PHE A 181 -10.32 0.56 2.38
CA PHE A 181 -9.30 -0.22 1.68
C PHE A 181 -9.77 -0.76 0.32
N THR A 182 -10.97 -1.35 0.25
CA THR A 182 -11.39 -2.14 -0.93
C THR A 182 -12.81 -1.89 -1.44
N ASP A 183 -13.66 -1.23 -0.66
CA ASP A 183 -15.09 -1.16 -0.94
C ASP A 183 -15.61 0.28 -0.90
N GLY A 184 -16.40 0.66 -1.91
CA GLY A 184 -17.23 1.86 -1.91
C GLY A 184 -16.85 2.97 -2.91
N GLU A 185 -17.64 4.03 -2.87
CA GLU A 185 -17.50 5.26 -3.67
C GLU A 185 -16.75 6.36 -2.88
N THR A 186 -15.91 5.97 -1.91
CA THR A 186 -15.21 6.88 -0.98
C THR A 186 -13.87 7.39 -1.51
N GLY A 187 -13.68 7.32 -2.82
CA GLY A 187 -12.50 7.85 -3.48
C GLY A 187 -12.54 9.38 -3.49
N GLU A 188 -11.45 10.00 -3.05
CA GLU A 188 -11.33 11.45 -2.97
C GLU A 188 -10.05 11.90 -3.67
N VAL A 189 -10.07 13.10 -4.25
CA VAL A 189 -8.88 13.73 -4.83
C VAL A 189 -8.65 15.04 -4.13
N PHE A 190 -7.52 15.12 -3.42
CA PHE A 190 -7.11 16.33 -2.72
C PHE A 190 -6.03 17.05 -3.50
N ARG A 191 -6.10 18.38 -3.55
CA ARG A 191 -4.96 19.21 -3.95
C ARG A 191 -4.11 19.47 -2.72
N ILE A 192 -2.79 19.33 -2.84
CA ILE A 192 -1.84 19.76 -1.80
C ILE A 192 -1.69 21.28 -1.90
N VAL A 193 -1.94 21.98 -0.79
CA VAL A 193 -1.87 23.45 -0.69
C VAL A 193 -1.02 23.84 0.53
N PRO A 194 -0.59 25.11 0.64
CA PRO A 194 0.09 25.57 1.85
C PRO A 194 -0.71 25.28 3.11
N ALA A 195 -0.01 25.02 4.22
CA ALA A 195 -0.64 24.94 5.53
C ALA A 195 -1.48 26.20 5.79
N GLU A 196 -2.57 26.07 6.56
CA GLU A 196 -3.55 27.14 6.83
C GLU A 196 -4.45 27.56 5.65
N GLU A 197 -4.11 27.20 4.40
CA GLU A 197 -4.96 27.49 3.22
C GLU A 197 -5.89 26.34 2.84
N GLY A 198 -5.64 25.14 3.37
CA GLY A 198 -6.43 23.93 3.14
C GLY A 198 -7.74 23.87 3.92
N GLU A 199 -8.63 22.98 3.48
CA GLU A 199 -9.85 22.63 4.21
C GLU A 199 -9.53 21.58 5.29
N SER A 200 -10.32 21.58 6.37
CA SER A 200 -10.24 20.50 7.36
C SER A 200 -10.72 19.19 6.75
N LEU A 201 -9.96 18.12 6.95
CA LEU A 201 -10.29 16.79 6.51
C LEU A 201 -11.24 16.15 7.53
N GLU A 202 -12.44 15.83 7.10
CA GLU A 202 -13.38 15.10 7.95
C GLU A 202 -12.87 13.66 8.16
N THR A 203 -13.06 13.17 9.39
CA THR A 203 -12.84 11.76 9.71
C THR A 203 -13.79 10.93 8.84
N PRO A 204 -13.31 9.90 8.13
CA PRO A 204 -14.17 9.03 7.37
C PRO A 204 -15.32 8.48 8.20
N ASP A 205 -16.53 8.51 7.65
CA ASP A 205 -17.70 7.91 8.31
C ASP A 205 -17.68 6.39 8.11
N ASP A 206 -17.63 5.64 9.21
CA ASP A 206 -17.72 4.17 9.20
C ASP A 206 -19.11 3.66 8.79
N SER A 207 -20.15 4.51 8.73
CA SER A 207 -21.55 4.08 8.67
C SER A 207 -22.13 3.79 7.28
N ILE A 208 -21.43 4.06 6.17
CA ILE A 208 -21.92 3.71 4.81
C ILE A 208 -21.67 2.22 4.51
N ALA A 209 -22.20 1.32 5.32
CA ALA A 209 -22.20 -0.10 5.05
C ALA A 209 -23.47 -0.66 5.68
N ASP A 210 -24.64 -0.39 5.07
CA ASP A 210 -25.92 -1.09 5.28
C ASP A 210 -27.06 -0.33 4.55
N ASP A 211 -27.01 -0.17 3.22
CA ASP A 211 -28.17 0.35 2.45
C ASP A 211 -28.41 -0.40 1.13
N ASP A 212 -28.16 -1.71 1.10
CA ASP A 212 -28.53 -2.57 -0.05
C ASP A 212 -29.04 -3.95 0.39
N THR A 213 -29.88 -3.98 1.43
CA THR A 213 -30.79 -5.13 1.67
C THR A 213 -32.14 -4.62 2.20
N ASP A 214 -32.94 -4.01 1.32
CA ASP A 214 -34.38 -3.99 1.46
C ASP A 214 -34.98 -4.26 0.07
N ASP A 215 -36.07 -5.03 0.03
CA ASP A 215 -36.76 -5.68 -1.10
C ASP A 215 -36.27 -7.13 -1.34
N GLU A 216 -36.96 -8.21 -0.94
CA GLU A 216 -38.40 -8.46 -0.97
C GLU A 216 -38.80 -9.45 0.16
N ASP A 217 -39.69 -9.03 1.07
CA ASP A 217 -40.62 -9.91 1.79
C ASP A 217 -42.03 -9.35 1.56
N GLU A 218 -42.73 -9.84 0.53
CA GLU A 218 -44.19 -9.75 0.44
C GLU A 218 -44.77 -11.16 0.39
N ASP A 219 -45.11 -11.66 1.58
CA ASP A 219 -46.14 -12.69 1.77
C ASP A 219 -47.51 -12.08 1.34
N ASP A 220 -48.17 -12.67 0.36
CA ASP A 220 -49.64 -12.56 0.25
C ASP A 220 -50.27 -13.91 -0.17
N ASP A 221 -51.07 -14.41 0.75
CA ASP A 221 -51.91 -15.59 0.67
C ASP A 221 -52.93 -15.48 -0.47
N THR A 222 -53.15 -16.56 -1.22
CA THR A 222 -54.48 -16.81 -1.80
C THR A 222 -54.87 -18.29 -1.76
N ASP A 223 -56.01 -18.51 -1.12
CA ASP A 223 -56.77 -19.75 -0.92
C ASP A 223 -57.16 -20.48 -2.22
N GLY A 224 -57.37 -21.80 -2.10
CA GLY A 224 -58.63 -22.41 -2.58
C GLY A 224 -58.56 -23.56 -3.58
N ASP A 225 -58.77 -24.76 -3.01
CA ASP A 225 -59.69 -25.83 -3.46
C ASP A 225 -59.27 -27.01 -4.37
N ASP A 226 -59.79 -28.16 -3.90
CA ASP A 226 -60.25 -29.38 -4.56
C ASP A 226 -59.30 -30.60 -4.76
N ALA A 227 -59.25 -31.42 -3.70
CA ALA A 227 -59.92 -32.73 -3.54
C ALA A 227 -59.64 -33.94 -4.49
N ASP A 228 -59.70 -35.11 -3.82
CA ASP A 228 -59.89 -36.51 -4.26
C ASP A 228 -58.65 -37.23 -4.85
N ASP A 229 -58.30 -38.49 -4.53
CA ASP A 229 -58.96 -39.60 -3.82
C ASP A 229 -57.93 -40.72 -3.54
N GLU A 230 -58.18 -41.50 -2.46
CA GLU A 230 -57.98 -42.96 -2.19
C GLU A 230 -56.69 -43.70 -2.66
N ASP A 231 -56.05 -44.67 -2.01
CA ASP A 231 -56.34 -45.81 -1.09
C ASP A 231 -54.96 -46.18 -0.47
N GLY A 232 -54.74 -46.82 0.68
CA GLY A 232 -55.30 -48.06 1.22
C GLY A 232 -54.16 -48.86 1.90
N GLU A 233 -54.52 -49.57 2.96
CA GLU A 233 -53.76 -50.25 4.02
C GLU A 233 -52.70 -51.30 3.60
N ASP A 234 -51.68 -51.56 4.45
CA ASP A 234 -51.46 -52.87 5.12
C ASP A 234 -50.05 -53.03 5.78
N ASP A 235 -50.07 -53.25 7.10
CA ASP A 235 -49.44 -54.31 7.92
C ASP A 235 -47.91 -54.61 7.99
N ASP A 236 -47.42 -54.42 9.22
CA ASP A 236 -46.70 -55.36 10.13
C ASP A 236 -45.28 -55.96 9.88
N ALA A 237 -44.55 -55.98 11.02
CA ALA A 237 -43.50 -56.91 11.48
C ALA A 237 -42.13 -56.88 10.77
N ASP A 238 -40.97 -57.25 11.34
CA ASP A 238 -40.38 -57.54 12.66
C ASP A 238 -38.91 -57.92 12.33
N GLY A 239 -37.98 -57.82 13.29
CA GLY A 239 -36.92 -58.83 13.40
C GLY A 239 -35.54 -58.62 12.75
N THR A 240 -34.58 -58.31 13.64
CA THR A 240 -33.26 -58.98 13.86
C THR A 240 -32.03 -58.72 12.97
N ASP A 241 -30.94 -58.47 13.73
CA ASP A 241 -29.49 -58.72 13.57
C ASP A 241 -28.95 -59.42 12.31
N ASP A 242 -27.88 -58.84 11.72
CA ASP A 242 -26.49 -59.33 11.81
C ASP A 242 -25.50 -58.19 11.52
#